data_AF-A0A964WWI9-F1
#
_entry.id   AF-A0A964WWI9-F1
#
_cell.length_a   1.000
_cell.length_b   1.000
_cell.length_c   1.000
_cell.angle_alpha   90.00
_cell.angle_beta   90.00
_cell.angle_gamma   90.00
#
_symmetry.space_group_name_H-M   'P 1'
#
loop_
_entity.id
_entity.type
_entity.pdbx_description
1 polymer ?
#
loop_
_entity_poly.entity_id
_entity_poly.type
_entity_poly.pdbx_seq_one_letter_code
_entity_poly.pdbx_strand_id
1 'polypeptide(L)'
;MRVLNRLPNLFVIFIVLLSCENDDNNVDCTTALPAPDWFEIGFFNSQGDPLIGTVYQQADFRLFNSETEIFISPMLFGDSDRLLVPYREIESNKEYYIELTPSDMDTLNFNFESTQGPCFLNFDLQEVIYNGDTIQVLNTNRVDFIK
;
A
#
# COMPACT_ATOMS: atom_id res chain seq x y z
N MET A 1 -37.46 -56.04 -45.78
CA MET A 1 -38.49 -55.17 -45.16
C MET A 1 -38.84 -55.76 -43.80
N ARG A 2 -39.01 -54.91 -42.75
CA ARG A 2 -39.07 -55.17 -41.29
C ARG A 2 -37.69 -55.00 -40.62
N VAL A 3 -37.32 -53.79 -40.19
CA VAL A 3 -37.79 -52.93 -39.07
C VAL A 3 -37.27 -53.39 -37.70
N LEU A 4 -36.42 -52.52 -37.16
CA LEU A 4 -36.00 -52.21 -35.79
C LEU A 4 -36.51 -53.09 -34.63
N ASN A 5 -35.60 -53.41 -33.69
CA ASN A 5 -35.60 -52.81 -32.34
C ASN A 5 -34.59 -53.52 -31.44
N ARG A 6 -33.46 -52.86 -31.10
CA ARG A 6 -32.80 -52.91 -29.78
C ARG A 6 -31.80 -51.74 -29.67
N LEU A 7 -32.22 -50.66 -29.02
CA LEU A 7 -31.31 -49.71 -28.40
C LEU A 7 -31.83 -49.47 -26.97
N PRO A 8 -31.30 -50.19 -25.97
CA PRO A 8 -31.49 -49.81 -24.59
C PRO A 8 -30.37 -48.84 -24.18
N ASN A 9 -30.75 -47.82 -23.42
CA ASN A 9 -29.90 -47.23 -22.39
C ASN A 9 -28.58 -46.59 -22.83
N LEU A 10 -28.63 -45.53 -23.64
CA LEU A 10 -27.50 -44.61 -23.80
C LEU A 10 -27.93 -43.13 -23.65
N PHE A 11 -28.88 -42.84 -22.77
CA PHE A 11 -29.36 -41.47 -22.55
C PHE A 11 -29.36 -41.02 -21.08
N VAL A 12 -28.91 -41.86 -20.15
CA VAL A 12 -28.94 -41.56 -18.71
C VAL A 12 -27.60 -41.00 -18.18
N ILE A 13 -26.51 -41.13 -18.94
CA ILE A 13 -25.16 -40.74 -18.47
C ILE A 13 -24.86 -39.23 -18.72
N PHE A 14 -25.63 -38.53 -19.56
CA PHE A 14 -25.33 -37.14 -19.91
C PHE A 14 -25.85 -36.09 -18.90
N ILE A 15 -26.71 -36.48 -17.95
CA ILE A 15 -27.37 -35.53 -17.03
C ILE A 15 -26.57 -35.33 -15.73
N VAL A 16 -25.58 -36.19 -15.44
CA VAL A 16 -24.82 -36.13 -14.17
C VAL A 16 -23.64 -35.15 -14.18
N LEU A 17 -23.41 -34.44 -15.30
CA LEU A 17 -22.32 -33.46 -15.43
C LEU A 17 -22.75 -31.99 -15.24
N LEU A 18 -24.02 -31.74 -14.93
CA LEU A 18 -24.56 -30.37 -14.75
C LEU A 18 -24.80 -29.97 -13.29
N SER A 19 -24.32 -30.75 -12.31
CA SER A 19 -24.51 -30.45 -10.88
C SER A 19 -23.19 -30.24 -10.17
N CYS A 20 -22.52 -29.14 -10.51
CA CYS A 20 -21.54 -28.45 -9.68
C CYS A 20 -21.71 -26.93 -9.89
N GLU A 21 -22.93 -26.41 -9.70
CA GLU A 21 -23.08 -25.01 -9.30
C GLU A 21 -22.91 -24.96 -7.78
N ASN A 22 -21.66 -25.06 -7.32
CA ASN A 22 -21.33 -24.59 -5.98
C ASN A 22 -21.06 -23.09 -6.11
N ASP A 23 -21.94 -22.31 -5.48
CA ASP A 23 -21.79 -20.88 -5.22
C ASP A 23 -20.69 -20.62 -4.15
N ASP A 24 -19.58 -21.37 -4.23
CA ASP A 24 -18.44 -21.35 -3.31
C ASP A 24 -17.38 -20.29 -3.70
N ASN A 25 -17.61 -19.54 -4.79
CA ASN A 25 -16.64 -18.58 -5.32
C ASN A 25 -16.73 -17.18 -4.69
N ASN A 26 -17.61 -16.97 -3.70
CA ASN A 26 -17.70 -15.65 -3.05
C ASN A 26 -16.66 -15.55 -1.93
N VAL A 27 -15.68 -14.67 -2.09
CA VAL A 27 -14.63 -14.46 -1.10
C VAL A 27 -15.25 -13.83 0.15
N ASP A 28 -15.28 -14.57 1.26
CA ASP A 28 -15.74 -14.07 2.55
C ASP A 28 -14.67 -13.17 3.19
N CYS A 29 -14.91 -11.86 3.13
CA CYS A 29 -14.01 -10.86 3.69
C CYS A 29 -14.29 -10.49 5.16
N THR A 30 -15.24 -11.14 5.83
CA THR A 30 -15.70 -10.76 7.19
C THR A 30 -14.62 -10.87 8.26
N THR A 31 -13.62 -11.73 8.06
CA THR A 31 -12.48 -11.94 8.99
C THR A 31 -11.14 -11.51 8.41
N ALA A 32 -11.12 -11.02 7.17
CA ALA A 32 -9.90 -10.56 6.53
C ALA A 32 -9.45 -9.23 7.16
N LEU A 33 -8.15 -9.12 7.45
CA LEU A 33 -7.55 -7.88 7.92
C LEU A 33 -6.88 -7.16 6.74
N PRO A 34 -7.09 -5.85 6.56
CA PRO A 34 -6.37 -5.10 5.55
C PRO A 34 -4.88 -5.04 5.90
N ALA A 35 -4.04 -5.00 4.87
CA ALA A 35 -2.64 -4.60 5.05
C ALA A 35 -2.57 -3.13 5.51
N PRO A 36 -1.45 -2.71 6.15
CA PRO A 36 -1.21 -1.30 6.42
C PRO A 36 -1.35 -0.46 5.16
N ASP A 37 -2.10 0.63 5.25
CA ASP A 37 -2.33 1.59 4.16
C ASP A 37 -1.50 2.88 4.36
N TRP A 38 -0.32 2.70 4.94
CA TRP A 38 0.70 3.71 5.11
C TRP A 38 2.09 3.11 4.87
N PHE A 39 3.05 4.00 4.64
CA PHE A 39 4.48 3.68 4.72
C PHE A 39 5.15 4.55 5.78
N GLU A 40 6.34 4.14 6.18
CA GLU A 40 7.15 4.74 7.23
C GLU A 40 8.28 5.55 6.61
N ILE A 41 8.43 6.79 7.03
CA ILE A 41 9.60 7.62 6.69
C ILE A 41 10.43 7.90 7.93
N GLY A 42 11.75 7.92 7.79
CA GLY A 42 12.69 8.33 8.82
C GLY A 42 13.76 9.27 8.27
N PHE A 43 14.36 10.07 9.14
CA PHE A 43 15.43 11.01 8.80
C PHE A 43 16.68 10.64 9.59
N PHE A 44 17.78 10.41 8.89
CA PHE A 44 19.03 9.92 9.46
C PHE A 44 20.20 10.76 8.99
N ASN A 45 21.24 10.87 9.82
CA ASN A 45 22.50 11.45 9.37
C ASN A 45 23.28 10.47 8.49
N SER A 46 24.40 10.93 7.92
CA SER A 46 25.31 10.09 7.12
C SER A 46 25.91 8.88 7.85
N GLN A 47 25.82 8.83 9.19
CA GLN A 47 26.28 7.72 10.04
C GLN A 47 25.16 6.71 10.32
N GLY A 48 23.91 7.03 9.95
CA GLY A 48 22.72 6.21 10.21
C GLY A 48 22.06 6.48 11.57
N ASP A 49 22.42 7.55 12.29
CA ASP A 49 21.73 7.91 13.53
C ASP A 49 20.44 8.68 13.24
N PRO A 50 19.34 8.42 13.97
CA PRO A 50 18.07 9.10 13.75
C PRO A 50 18.13 10.57 14.16
N LEU A 51 17.55 11.42 13.31
CA LEU A 51 17.42 12.86 13.52
C LEU A 51 16.08 13.22 14.20
N ILE A 52 15.04 12.39 14.02
CA ILE A 52 13.76 12.54 14.73
C ILE A 52 13.96 12.21 16.22
N GLY A 53 13.54 13.13 17.09
CA GLY A 53 13.68 12.98 18.55
C GLY A 53 15.06 13.39 19.10
N THR A 54 16.03 13.69 18.23
CA THR A 54 17.36 14.18 18.62
C THR A 54 17.60 15.62 18.15
N VAL A 55 17.48 15.86 16.85
CA VAL A 55 17.67 17.17 16.19
C VAL A 55 16.31 17.81 15.90
N TYR A 56 15.38 17.02 15.35
CA TYR A 56 14.05 17.48 15.00
C TYR A 56 13.02 17.00 16.00
N GLN A 57 12.10 17.89 16.39
CA GLN A 57 10.96 17.51 17.21
C GLN A 57 9.81 17.16 16.31
N GLN A 58 9.22 15.98 16.53
CA GLN A 58 8.16 15.49 15.68
C GLN A 58 6.94 16.42 15.59
N ALA A 59 6.66 17.19 16.65
CA ALA A 59 5.57 18.16 16.68
C ALA A 59 5.74 19.32 15.69
N ASP A 60 6.95 19.53 15.17
CA ASP A 60 7.25 20.59 14.20
C ASP A 60 7.06 20.14 12.75
N PHE A 61 6.85 18.84 12.52
CA PHE A 61 6.77 18.28 11.17
C PHE A 61 5.44 18.62 10.51
N ARG A 62 5.52 19.12 9.28
CA ARG A 62 4.34 19.39 8.44
C ARG A 62 4.59 18.87 7.04
N LEU A 63 3.73 17.97 6.57
CA LEU A 63 3.73 17.49 5.18
C LEU A 63 2.59 18.19 4.44
N PHE A 64 2.84 18.80 3.29
CA PHE A 64 1.80 19.49 2.54
C PHE A 64 2.13 19.56 1.05
N ASN A 65 1.14 19.89 0.23
CA ASN A 65 1.32 20.32 -1.15
C ASN A 65 0.66 21.69 -1.36
N SER A 66 0.49 22.11 -2.61
CA SER A 66 -0.14 23.40 -2.93
C SER A 66 -1.62 23.52 -2.54
N GLU A 67 -2.28 22.41 -2.22
CA GLU A 67 -3.73 22.31 -2.01
C GLU A 67 -4.08 22.01 -0.55
N THR A 68 -3.35 21.09 0.08
CA THR A 68 -3.70 20.55 1.40
C THR A 68 -2.47 20.26 2.26
N GLU A 69 -2.68 20.30 3.58
CA GLU A 69 -1.76 19.76 4.56
C GLU A 69 -2.16 18.31 4.88
N ILE A 70 -1.18 17.43 4.90
CA ILE A 70 -1.30 15.99 5.07
C ILE A 70 -0.94 15.64 6.51
N PHE A 71 -1.85 14.96 7.20
CA PHE A 71 -1.58 14.50 8.55
C PHE A 71 -0.63 13.29 8.53
N ILE A 72 0.59 13.51 9.02
CA ILE A 72 1.58 12.47 9.30
C ILE A 72 1.60 12.17 10.79
N SER A 73 1.66 10.90 11.15
CA SER A 73 1.51 10.49 12.56
C SER A 73 2.77 9.82 13.12
N PRO A 74 3.05 9.94 14.43
CA PRO A 74 4.08 9.14 15.07
C PRO A 74 3.76 7.67 14.96
N MET A 75 4.81 6.85 14.89
CA MET A 75 4.66 5.46 15.26
C MET A 75 4.42 5.36 16.78
N LEU A 76 3.19 5.01 17.19
CA LEU A 76 2.80 4.96 18.62
C LEU A 76 3.50 3.83 19.39
N PHE A 77 3.94 2.78 18.69
CA PHE A 77 4.61 1.62 19.26
C PHE A 77 5.76 1.19 18.34
N GLY A 78 6.94 0.95 18.90
CA GLY A 78 8.12 0.54 18.15
C GLY A 78 9.08 1.70 17.89
N ASP A 79 9.41 1.92 16.61
CA ASP A 79 10.45 2.82 16.13
C ASP A 79 9.98 4.29 16.21
N SER A 80 10.26 4.96 17.32
CA SER A 80 9.85 6.36 17.56
C SER A 80 10.55 7.38 16.68
N ASP A 81 11.53 6.95 15.90
CA ASP A 81 12.26 7.73 14.90
C ASP A 81 11.59 7.71 13.52
N ARG A 82 10.35 7.20 13.44
CA ARG A 82 9.59 7.08 12.19
C ARG A 82 8.24 7.76 12.23
N LEU A 83 7.82 8.23 11.05
CA LEU A 83 6.55 8.87 10.77
C LEU A 83 5.75 8.02 9.79
N LEU A 84 4.44 7.91 10.01
CA LEU A 84 3.54 7.20 9.12
C LEU A 84 2.93 8.18 8.11
N VAL A 85 3.08 7.87 6.83
CA VAL A 85 2.47 8.60 5.71
C VAL A 85 1.35 7.74 5.11
N PRO A 86 0.06 8.12 5.30
CA PRO A 86 -1.06 7.35 4.77
C PRO A 86 -1.19 7.51 3.25
N TYR A 87 -1.30 6.42 2.50
CA TYR A 87 -1.48 6.48 1.03
C TYR A 87 -2.75 7.23 0.63
N ARG A 88 -3.79 7.19 1.46
CA ARG A 88 -5.09 7.83 1.16
C ARG A 88 -5.06 9.35 1.18
N GLU A 89 -4.06 9.92 1.85
CA GLU A 89 -3.91 11.37 1.99
C GLU A 89 -2.94 11.95 0.95
N ILE A 90 -2.27 11.09 0.16
CA ILE A 90 -1.33 11.52 -0.87
C ILE A 90 -1.74 11.01 -2.25
N GLU A 91 -1.23 11.66 -3.29
CA GLU A 91 -1.42 11.32 -4.68
C GLU A 91 -0.09 10.87 -5.27
N SER A 92 -0.13 9.78 -6.03
CA SER A 92 1.05 9.24 -6.71
C SER A 92 1.57 10.24 -7.74
N ASN A 93 2.89 10.41 -7.78
CA ASN A 93 3.63 11.34 -8.66
C ASN A 93 3.34 12.83 -8.44
N LYS A 94 2.73 13.22 -7.30
CA LYS A 94 2.53 14.63 -6.92
C LYS A 94 3.71 15.13 -6.06
N GLU A 95 4.05 16.41 -6.22
CA GLU A 95 5.08 17.07 -5.42
C GLU A 95 4.51 17.49 -4.06
N TYR A 96 5.27 17.18 -3.01
CA TYR A 96 5.01 17.51 -1.62
C TYR A 96 6.22 18.23 -1.03
N TYR A 97 5.98 18.95 0.06
CA TYR A 97 6.97 19.62 0.87
C TYR A 97 6.85 19.09 2.29
N ILE A 98 7.99 18.80 2.91
CA ILE A 98 8.04 18.49 4.33
C ILE A 98 8.85 19.58 5.05
N GLU A 99 8.18 20.32 5.93
CA GLU A 99 8.85 21.20 6.89
C GLU A 99 9.25 20.35 8.10
N LEU A 100 10.55 20.25 8.37
CA LEU A 100 11.09 19.61 9.58
C LEU A 100 11.21 20.63 10.71
N THR A 101 11.45 21.89 10.34
CA THR A 101 11.40 23.09 11.19
C THR A 101 10.93 24.29 10.33
N PRO A 102 10.59 25.46 10.90
CA PRO A 102 10.22 26.64 10.12
C PRO A 102 11.30 27.16 9.15
N SER A 103 12.54 26.70 9.26
CA SER A 103 13.66 27.09 8.40
C SER A 103 14.26 25.94 7.59
N ASP A 104 13.74 24.73 7.74
CA ASP A 104 14.27 23.51 7.13
C ASP A 104 13.12 22.78 6.43
N MET A 105 13.11 22.86 5.11
CA MET A 105 12.06 22.33 4.26
C MET A 105 12.69 21.55 3.11
N ASP A 106 12.18 20.34 2.89
CA ASP A 106 12.62 19.44 1.84
C ASP A 106 11.48 19.15 0.86
N THR A 107 11.82 18.69 -0.35
CA THR A 107 10.84 18.26 -1.36
C THR A 107 10.74 16.75 -1.43
N LEU A 108 9.51 16.28 -1.65
CA LEU A 108 9.15 14.87 -1.72
C LEU A 108 8.26 14.60 -2.93
N ASN A 109 8.45 13.47 -3.58
CA ASN A 109 7.50 12.91 -4.54
C ASN A 109 7.40 11.41 -4.28
N PHE A 110 6.18 10.90 -4.20
CA PHE A 110 5.93 9.49 -3.92
C PHE A 110 5.30 8.86 -5.15
N ASN A 111 5.91 7.81 -5.68
CA ASN A 111 5.34 7.02 -6.75
C ASN A 111 4.94 5.64 -6.20
N PHE A 112 3.63 5.39 -6.20
CA PHE A 112 3.04 4.15 -5.73
C PHE A 112 1.89 3.73 -6.65
N GLU A 113 1.63 2.43 -6.64
CA GLU A 113 0.49 1.83 -7.32
C GLU A 113 -0.53 1.30 -6.32
N SER A 114 -1.79 1.19 -6.75
CA SER A 114 -2.83 0.52 -5.98
C SER A 114 -3.46 -0.59 -6.80
N THR A 115 -3.65 -1.76 -6.18
CA THR A 115 -4.27 -2.92 -6.83
C THR A 115 -5.45 -3.39 -5.99
N GLN A 116 -6.60 -3.56 -6.63
CA GLN A 116 -7.79 -4.14 -6.00
C GLN A 116 -7.55 -5.63 -5.73
N GLY A 117 -7.38 -5.98 -4.46
CA GLY A 117 -7.37 -7.38 -4.01
C GLY A 117 -8.79 -7.92 -3.83
N PRO A 118 -8.92 -9.19 -3.42
CA PRO A 118 -10.23 -9.83 -3.20
C PRO A 118 -11.10 -9.13 -2.15
N CYS A 119 -10.47 -8.54 -1.12
CA CYS A 119 -11.16 -7.88 -0.01
C CYS A 119 -10.80 -6.40 0.15
N PHE A 120 -9.56 -6.02 -0.14
CA PHE A 120 -9.03 -4.68 0.15
C PHE A 120 -8.16 -4.17 -1.00
N LEU A 121 -7.97 -2.85 -1.04
CA LEU A 121 -6.93 -2.23 -1.86
C LEU A 121 -5.57 -2.50 -1.23
N ASN A 122 -4.62 -2.93 -2.05
CA ASN A 122 -3.22 -3.02 -1.68
C ASN A 122 -2.48 -1.84 -2.31
N PHE A 123 -1.53 -1.27 -1.59
CA PHE A 123 -0.66 -0.21 -2.07
C PHE A 123 0.77 -0.71 -2.12
N ASP A 124 1.51 -0.30 -3.14
CA ASP A 124 2.92 -0.68 -3.33
C ASP A 124 3.75 0.54 -3.70
N LEU A 125 4.63 0.96 -2.79
CA LEU A 125 5.51 2.11 -3.00
C LEU A 125 6.69 1.69 -3.87
N GLN A 126 6.73 2.23 -5.09
CA GLN A 126 7.75 1.88 -6.08
C GLN A 126 9.00 2.76 -5.92
N GLU A 127 8.78 4.05 -5.71
CA GLU A 127 9.84 5.05 -5.76
C GLU A 127 9.50 6.26 -4.89
N VAL A 128 10.53 6.83 -4.27
CA VAL A 128 10.45 8.14 -3.61
C VAL A 128 11.54 9.03 -4.15
N ILE A 129 11.20 10.26 -4.50
CA ILE A 129 12.18 11.29 -4.84
C ILE A 129 12.27 12.24 -3.65
N TYR A 130 13.48 12.44 -3.13
CA TYR A 130 13.75 13.32 -2.00
C TYR A 130 14.80 14.35 -2.40
N ASN A 131 14.45 15.65 -2.35
CA ASN A 131 15.32 16.74 -2.79
C ASN A 131 15.92 16.56 -4.21
N GLY A 132 15.17 15.88 -5.09
CA GLY A 132 15.58 15.59 -6.47
C GLY A 132 16.32 14.26 -6.66
N ASP A 133 16.71 13.57 -5.59
CA ASP A 133 17.38 12.27 -5.64
C ASP A 133 16.37 11.13 -5.54
N THR A 134 16.52 10.12 -6.42
CA THR A 134 15.71 8.90 -6.38
C THR A 134 16.18 7.97 -5.25
N ILE A 135 15.28 7.69 -4.31
CA ILE A 135 15.46 6.71 -3.24
C ILE A 135 14.84 5.38 -3.67
N GLN A 136 15.68 4.34 -3.73
CA GLN A 136 15.25 2.98 -4.07
C GLN A 136 14.53 2.35 -2.88
N VAL A 137 13.27 1.97 -3.08
CA VAL A 137 12.46 1.29 -2.05
C VAL A 137 12.73 -0.22 -2.13
N LEU A 138 13.46 -0.76 -1.16
CA LEU A 138 13.87 -2.17 -1.15
C LEU A 138 12.80 -3.07 -0.51
N ASN A 139 11.69 -3.33 -1.22
CA ASN A 139 10.61 -4.26 -0.82
C ASN A 139 10.16 -4.10 0.66
N THR A 140 10.20 -2.87 1.17
CA THR A 140 9.77 -2.53 2.53
C THR A 140 8.90 -1.29 2.46
N ASN A 141 7.96 -1.17 3.39
CA ASN A 141 7.17 0.06 3.54
C ASN A 141 7.97 1.10 4.33
N ARG A 142 9.30 1.13 4.19
CA ARG A 142 10.22 1.97 4.98
C ARG A 142 11.12 2.74 4.04
N VAL A 143 11.23 4.04 4.27
CA VAL A 143 12.07 4.95 3.49
C VAL A 143 12.91 5.76 4.47
N ASP A 144 14.23 5.68 4.27
CA ASP A 144 15.19 6.37 5.12
C ASP A 144 15.83 7.51 4.32
N PHE A 145 15.59 8.74 4.75
CA PHE A 145 16.17 9.94 4.16
C PHE A 145 17.49 10.28 4.85
N ILE A 146 18.57 10.38 4.08
CA ILE A 146 19.88 10.79 4.59
C ILE A 146 20.00 12.31 4.48
N LYS A 147 20.34 12.98 5.59
CA LYS A 147 20.53 14.42 5.69
C LYS A 147 21.86 14.80 6.33
#